data_AF-J9VDW0-F1
#
_entry.id   AF-J9VDW0-F1
#
_cell.length_a   1.000
_cell.length_b   1.000
_cell.length_c   1.000
_cell.angle_alpha   90.00
_cell.angle_beta   90.00
_cell.angle_gamma   90.00
#
_symmetry.space_group_name_H-M   'P 1'
#
loop_
_entity.id
_entity.type
_entity.pdbx_description
1 polymer ?
#
loop_
_entity_poly.entity_id
_entity_poly.type
_entity_poly.pdbx_seq_one_letter_code
_entity_poly.pdbx_strand_id
1 'polypeptide(L)'
;MASPAARLLRSPLVPASVLVASVFMSSARLAADDGALPSSSVRPGRSASGEKLPIYPTPEHNPAITLVETHNPLVPYITQSRESVSNVLGDARTYVQSGVSKWITFERNVEREVKSVLPPDEALNPGLIYVLVAGLSGSVLSRTRSLPVRFLAPPLFTLLAFPYFLPKTSHNVRKYLSNLEDKHFPEFAARHDHFVQTGVAHWGMLWGRIEDATEDAREWGHRAVEGVERTTGLRLGEAVSKVEKEKERLVEQERQRAVAVPAQKYETVGYVVEQKPVAEIVAPMEPPKEKKLV
;
A
#
# COMPACT_ATOMS: atom_id res chain seq x y z
N MET A 1 26.31 -26.24 -16.29
CA MET A 1 25.28 -26.60 -15.29
C MET A 1 24.09 -25.66 -15.52
N ALA A 2 22.93 -26.23 -15.84
CA ALA A 2 21.84 -25.55 -16.54
C ALA A 2 20.93 -24.73 -15.59
N SER A 3 20.48 -23.59 -16.11
CA SER A 3 19.63 -22.57 -15.47
C SER A 3 18.14 -22.94 -15.57
N PRO A 4 17.29 -22.66 -14.56
CA PRO A 4 15.85 -22.90 -14.62
C PRO A 4 15.12 -21.64 -15.13
N ALA A 5 15.01 -21.50 -16.45
CA ALA A 5 14.21 -20.44 -17.08
C ALA A 5 13.40 -21.02 -18.24
N ALA A 6 12.27 -21.67 -17.93
CA ALA A 6 11.19 -21.95 -18.88
C ALA A 6 9.96 -22.53 -18.14
N ARG A 7 9.05 -21.68 -17.67
CA ARG A 7 7.70 -22.12 -17.25
C ARG A 7 6.70 -20.97 -17.25
N LEU A 8 6.43 -20.41 -18.42
CA LEU A 8 5.28 -19.56 -18.67
C LEU A 8 4.74 -19.90 -20.05
N LEU A 9 3.73 -20.78 -20.09
CA LEU A 9 2.72 -20.97 -21.15
C LEU A 9 1.99 -22.28 -20.88
N ARG A 10 1.01 -22.26 -19.97
CA ARG A 10 -0.13 -23.20 -20.01
C ARG A 10 -1.37 -22.46 -19.54
N SER A 11 -2.13 -21.99 -20.52
CA SER A 11 -3.56 -21.71 -20.39
C SER A 11 -4.28 -22.99 -19.91
N PRO A 12 -5.23 -22.90 -18.97
CA PRO A 12 -6.15 -24.00 -18.76
C PRO A 12 -7.19 -23.98 -19.88
N LEU A 13 -7.09 -24.99 -20.76
CA LEU A 13 -8.16 -25.43 -21.62
C LEU A 13 -9.41 -25.72 -20.78
N VAL A 14 -10.49 -25.08 -21.19
CA VAL A 14 -11.88 -25.32 -20.78
C VAL A 14 -12.24 -26.80 -20.96
N PRO A 15 -12.75 -27.52 -19.95
CA PRO A 15 -13.55 -28.71 -20.19
C PRO A 15 -15.00 -28.28 -20.39
N ALA A 16 -15.39 -28.10 -21.65
CA ALA A 16 -16.78 -28.00 -22.07
C ALA A 16 -17.37 -29.42 -22.09
N SER A 17 -17.89 -29.87 -20.94
CA SER A 17 -18.71 -31.07 -20.84
C SER A 17 -20.02 -30.70 -20.16
N VAL A 18 -20.86 -29.96 -20.89
CA VAL A 18 -22.27 -29.80 -20.58
C VAL A 18 -22.95 -31.10 -21.00
N LEU A 19 -23.18 -31.99 -20.04
CA LEU A 19 -24.00 -33.19 -20.20
C LEU A 19 -25.46 -32.75 -20.41
N VAL A 20 -25.89 -32.74 -21.67
CA VAL A 20 -27.29 -32.60 -22.06
C VAL A 20 -27.99 -33.92 -21.72
N ALA A 21 -28.70 -33.96 -20.60
CA ALA A 21 -29.59 -35.06 -20.25
C ALA A 21 -30.89 -34.92 -21.07
N SER A 22 -30.95 -35.62 -22.20
CA SER A 22 -32.17 -35.80 -22.99
C SER A 22 -33.12 -36.76 -22.27
N VAL A 23 -34.18 -36.20 -21.68
CA VAL A 23 -35.31 -36.98 -21.14
C VAL A 23 -36.12 -37.54 -22.31
N PHE A 24 -35.89 -38.80 -22.65
CA PHE A 24 -36.80 -39.57 -23.50
C PHE A 24 -38.03 -39.99 -22.68
N MET A 25 -39.15 -39.29 -22.84
CA MET A 25 -40.47 -39.81 -22.42
C MET A 25 -40.88 -40.94 -23.37
N SER A 26 -40.66 -42.19 -22.95
CA SER A 26 -41.31 -43.34 -23.57
C SER A 26 -42.78 -43.37 -23.16
N SER A 27 -43.67 -43.15 -24.13
CA SER A 27 -45.11 -43.38 -23.99
C SER A 27 -45.40 -44.87 -24.04
N ALA A 28 -45.49 -45.50 -22.86
CA ALA A 28 -46.06 -46.83 -22.74
C ALA A 28 -47.57 -46.76 -23.05
N ARG A 29 -48.00 -47.40 -24.13
CA ARG A 29 -49.42 -47.60 -24.42
C ARG A 29 -50.00 -48.61 -23.43
N LEU A 30 -51.03 -48.19 -22.72
CA LEU A 30 -51.86 -49.05 -21.88
C LEU A 30 -52.67 -49.97 -22.82
N ALA A 31 -52.25 -51.23 -22.92
CA ALA A 31 -53.06 -52.27 -23.57
C ALA A 31 -54.05 -52.80 -22.55
N ALA A 32 -55.34 -52.64 -22.83
CA ALA A 32 -56.41 -53.32 -22.09
C ALA A 32 -56.35 -54.80 -22.44
N ASP A 33 -56.06 -55.63 -21.44
CA ASP A 33 -56.17 -57.08 -21.50
C ASP A 33 -57.65 -57.44 -21.29
N ASP A 34 -58.37 -57.65 -22.40
CA ASP A 34 -59.74 -58.19 -22.37
C ASP A 34 -59.67 -59.68 -22.03
N GLY A 35 -59.57 -59.95 -20.73
CA GLY A 35 -59.68 -61.29 -20.15
C GLY A 35 -61.05 -61.90 -20.47
N ALA A 36 -61.02 -63.03 -21.18
CA ALA A 36 -62.17 -63.86 -21.47
C ALA A 36 -62.91 -64.27 -20.19
N LEU A 37 -64.16 -63.83 -20.05
CA LEU A 37 -65.07 -64.28 -19.00
C LEU A 37 -65.56 -65.71 -19.29
N PRO A 38 -65.37 -66.69 -18.40
CA PRO A 38 -66.21 -67.87 -18.41
C PRO A 38 -67.61 -67.47 -17.93
N SER A 39 -68.63 -67.76 -18.74
CA SER A 39 -70.02 -67.52 -18.42
C SER A 39 -70.47 -68.38 -17.23
N SER A 40 -70.25 -67.91 -16.00
CA SER A 40 -70.91 -68.44 -14.81
C SER A 40 -72.03 -67.48 -14.41
N SER A 41 -73.28 -67.95 -14.42
CA SER A 41 -74.43 -67.17 -13.97
C SER A 41 -74.22 -66.69 -12.52
N VAL A 42 -73.99 -65.39 -12.33
CA VAL A 42 -73.86 -64.78 -10.99
C VAL A 42 -75.24 -64.79 -10.33
N ARG A 43 -75.41 -65.60 -9.29
CA ARG A 43 -76.59 -65.58 -8.43
C ARG A 43 -76.29 -64.69 -7.22
N PRO A 44 -77.16 -63.73 -6.85
CA PRO A 44 -76.93 -62.87 -5.69
C PRO A 44 -76.80 -63.73 -4.42
N GLY A 45 -75.74 -63.50 -3.64
CA GLY A 45 -75.45 -64.23 -2.40
C GLY A 45 -74.57 -65.48 -2.53
N ARG A 46 -73.98 -65.74 -3.72
CA ARG A 46 -72.97 -66.80 -3.91
C ARG A 46 -71.70 -66.27 -4.57
N SER A 47 -70.56 -66.86 -4.24
CA SER A 47 -69.25 -66.58 -4.85
C SER A 47 -69.18 -67.10 -6.30
N ALA A 48 -68.16 -66.69 -7.05
CA ALA A 48 -67.90 -67.18 -8.40
C ALA A 48 -67.66 -68.72 -8.47
N SER A 49 -67.25 -69.34 -7.36
CA SER A 49 -67.15 -70.80 -7.19
C SER A 49 -68.48 -71.48 -6.81
N GLY A 50 -69.56 -70.71 -6.63
CA GLY A 50 -70.90 -71.22 -6.31
C GLY A 50 -71.18 -71.42 -4.82
N GLU A 51 -70.28 -71.02 -3.92
CA GLU A 51 -70.44 -71.14 -2.46
C GLU A 51 -71.24 -69.96 -1.88
N LYS A 52 -71.99 -70.18 -0.80
CA LYS A 52 -72.84 -69.14 -0.18
C LYS A 52 -71.97 -68.12 0.55
N LEU A 53 -72.09 -66.84 0.17
CA LEU A 53 -71.38 -65.76 0.86
C LEU A 53 -71.91 -65.64 2.31
N PRO A 54 -71.03 -65.61 3.32
CA PRO A 54 -71.45 -65.48 4.71
C PRO A 54 -72.10 -64.11 4.95
N ILE A 55 -73.22 -64.10 5.68
CA ILE A 55 -74.01 -62.90 6.02
C ILE A 55 -73.42 -62.20 7.27
N TYR A 56 -72.58 -62.89 8.04
CA TYR A 56 -71.93 -62.36 9.24
C TYR A 56 -70.43 -62.17 9.00
N PRO A 57 -69.83 -61.09 9.54
CA PRO A 57 -68.38 -60.91 9.50
C PRO A 57 -67.73 -62.00 10.36
N THR A 58 -67.09 -62.96 9.71
CA THR A 58 -66.23 -63.94 10.39
C THR A 58 -64.86 -63.33 10.63
N PRO A 59 -64.18 -63.62 11.77
CA PRO A 59 -62.88 -63.05 12.11
C PRO A 59 -61.79 -63.30 11.04
N GLU A 60 -61.96 -64.36 10.24
CA GLU A 60 -61.06 -64.73 9.15
C GLU A 60 -61.10 -63.75 7.95
N HIS A 61 -62.11 -62.87 7.88
CA HIS A 61 -62.32 -61.94 6.75
C HIS A 61 -61.95 -60.48 7.05
N ASN A 62 -61.46 -60.15 8.25
CA ASN A 62 -61.03 -58.79 8.59
C ASN A 62 -59.50 -58.75 8.83
N PRO A 63 -58.68 -58.77 7.76
CA PRO A 63 -57.23 -58.76 7.91
C PRO A 63 -56.81 -57.47 8.62
N ALA A 64 -55.97 -57.60 9.66
CA ALA A 64 -55.38 -56.46 10.34
C ALA A 64 -54.54 -55.64 9.33
N ILE A 65 -55.11 -54.53 8.86
CA ILE A 65 -54.49 -53.65 7.87
C ILE A 65 -53.27 -53.00 8.53
N THR A 66 -52.09 -53.55 8.25
CA THR A 66 -50.82 -52.96 8.64
C THR A 66 -50.48 -51.91 7.59
N LEU A 67 -50.56 -50.63 7.98
CA LEU A 67 -50.10 -49.53 7.14
C LEU A 67 -48.58 -49.67 6.96
N VAL A 68 -48.17 -50.22 5.83
CA VAL A 68 -46.77 -50.19 5.39
C VAL A 68 -46.58 -48.87 4.65
N GLU A 69 -45.90 -47.92 5.29
CA GLU A 69 -45.51 -46.65 4.69
C GLU A 69 -44.55 -46.89 3.50
N THR A 70 -45.15 -47.11 2.34
CA THR A 70 -44.40 -47.30 1.10
C THR A 70 -43.96 -45.92 0.63
N HIS A 71 -42.68 -45.64 0.81
CA HIS A 71 -42.09 -44.39 0.35
C HIS A 71 -42.18 -44.33 -1.17
N ASN A 72 -42.64 -43.19 -1.69
CA ASN A 72 -42.74 -42.99 -3.12
C ASN A 72 -41.34 -43.17 -3.75
N PRO A 73 -41.20 -43.99 -4.81
CA PRO A 73 -39.90 -44.24 -5.45
C PRO A 73 -39.23 -42.99 -6.02
N LEU A 74 -39.94 -41.85 -6.12
CA LEU A 74 -39.42 -40.55 -6.56
C LEU A 74 -38.65 -39.78 -5.49
N VAL A 75 -38.89 -40.08 -4.20
CA VAL A 75 -38.22 -39.40 -3.07
C VAL A 75 -36.68 -39.45 -3.17
N PRO A 76 -36.02 -40.60 -3.41
CA PRO A 76 -34.56 -40.65 -3.48
C PRO A 76 -33.99 -39.78 -4.60
N TYR A 77 -34.66 -39.70 -5.75
CA TYR A 77 -34.20 -38.88 -6.87
C TYR A 77 -34.29 -37.38 -6.57
N ILE A 78 -35.38 -36.95 -5.93
CA ILE A 78 -35.55 -35.56 -5.48
C ILE A 78 -34.48 -35.22 -4.44
N THR A 79 -34.26 -36.11 -3.47
CA THR A 79 -33.21 -35.95 -2.44
C THR A 79 -31.83 -35.83 -3.08
N GLN A 80 -31.45 -36.73 -3.98
CA GLN A 80 -30.16 -36.69 -4.67
C GLN A 80 -29.99 -35.41 -5.50
N SER A 81 -31.03 -34.98 -6.22
CA SER A 81 -30.99 -33.73 -6.99
C SER A 81 -30.74 -32.53 -6.09
N ARG A 82 -31.48 -32.43 -4.97
CA ARG A 82 -31.34 -31.33 -4.01
C ARG A 82 -29.97 -31.33 -3.36
N GLU A 83 -29.47 -32.49 -2.95
CA GLU A 83 -28.13 -32.63 -2.38
C GLU A 83 -27.06 -32.20 -3.37
N SER A 84 -27.14 -32.64 -4.63
CA SER A 84 -26.16 -32.26 -5.66
C SER A 84 -26.13 -30.74 -5.90
N VAL A 85 -27.29 -30.11 -6.00
CA VAL A 85 -27.41 -28.65 -6.19
C VAL A 85 -26.91 -27.90 -4.96
N SER A 86 -27.29 -28.35 -3.76
CA SER A 86 -26.86 -27.74 -2.50
C SER A 86 -25.35 -27.86 -2.30
N ASN A 87 -24.75 -28.99 -2.67
CA ASN A 87 -23.31 -29.20 -2.59
C ASN A 87 -22.56 -28.29 -3.56
N VAL A 88 -22.97 -28.24 -4.83
CA VAL A 88 -22.36 -27.35 -5.84
C VAL A 88 -22.49 -25.88 -5.43
N LEU A 89 -23.65 -25.47 -4.91
CA LEU A 89 -23.86 -24.11 -4.43
C LEU A 89 -23.01 -23.80 -3.19
N GLY A 90 -22.86 -24.77 -2.29
CA GLY A 90 -21.99 -24.70 -1.12
C GLY A 90 -20.51 -24.54 -1.50
N ASP A 91 -20.03 -25.33 -2.46
CA ASP A 91 -18.67 -25.28 -2.96
C ASP A 91 -18.36 -23.94 -3.66
N ALA A 92 -19.28 -23.47 -4.51
CA ALA A 92 -19.16 -22.16 -5.16
C ALA A 92 -19.08 -21.03 -4.13
N ARG A 93 -19.95 -21.05 -3.11
CA ARG A 93 -19.92 -20.07 -2.03
C ARG A 93 -18.60 -20.12 -1.25
N THR A 94 -18.10 -21.32 -0.96
CA THR A 94 -16.84 -21.52 -0.23
C THR A 94 -15.65 -21.01 -1.03
N TYR A 95 -15.63 -21.22 -2.35
CA TYR A 95 -14.57 -20.70 -3.22
C TYR A 95 -14.54 -19.18 -3.23
N VAL A 96 -15.70 -18.53 -3.38
CA VAL A 96 -15.82 -17.06 -3.32
C VAL A 96 -15.40 -16.55 -1.95
N GLN A 97 -15.91 -17.15 -0.88
CA GLN A 97 -15.57 -16.75 0.50
C GLN A 97 -14.08 -16.93 0.79
N SER A 98 -13.44 -17.98 0.27
CA SER A 98 -11.99 -18.21 0.38
C SER A 98 -11.19 -17.15 -0.39
N GLY A 99 -11.61 -16.80 -1.61
CA GLY A 99 -11.00 -15.73 -2.39
C GLY A 99 -11.07 -14.37 -1.69
N VAL A 100 -12.25 -14.01 -1.20
CA VAL A 100 -12.47 -12.77 -0.45
C VAL A 100 -11.68 -12.78 0.86
N SER A 101 -11.64 -13.91 1.56
CA SER A 101 -10.88 -14.03 2.81
C SER A 101 -9.38 -13.86 2.58
N LYS A 102 -8.82 -14.46 1.51
CA LYS A 102 -7.41 -14.25 1.12
C LYS A 102 -7.12 -12.79 0.79
N TRP A 103 -8.03 -12.11 0.08
CA TRP A 103 -7.90 -10.70 -0.23
C TRP A 103 -7.91 -9.83 1.04
N ILE A 104 -8.85 -10.07 1.95
CA ILE A 104 -8.93 -9.36 3.23
C ILE A 104 -7.68 -9.61 4.08
N THR A 105 -7.17 -10.84 4.12
CA THR A 105 -5.92 -11.14 4.83
C THR A 105 -4.74 -10.42 4.20
N PHE A 106 -4.67 -10.35 2.87
CA PHE A 106 -3.65 -9.58 2.18
C PHE A 106 -3.74 -8.09 2.52
N GLU A 107 -4.94 -7.50 2.46
CA GLU A 107 -5.18 -6.09 2.82
C GLU A 107 -4.76 -5.81 4.27
N ARG A 108 -5.17 -6.64 5.22
CA ARG A 108 -4.79 -6.49 6.64
C ARG A 108 -3.29 -6.65 6.86
N ASN A 109 -2.63 -7.55 6.14
CA ASN A 109 -1.19 -7.71 6.20
C ASN A 109 -0.49 -6.44 5.67
N VAL A 110 -0.93 -5.93 4.51
CA VAL A 110 -0.40 -4.68 3.96
C VAL A 110 -0.67 -3.50 4.89
N GLU A 111 -1.87 -3.37 5.44
CA GLU A 111 -2.21 -2.32 6.40
C GLU A 111 -1.33 -2.39 7.64
N ARG A 112 -1.09 -3.59 8.18
CA ARG A 112 -0.21 -3.80 9.33
C ARG A 112 1.24 -3.43 9.01
N GLU A 113 1.75 -3.80 7.83
CA GLU A 113 3.12 -3.43 7.42
C GLU A 113 3.23 -1.94 7.13
N VAL A 114 2.23 -1.32 6.49
CA VAL A 114 2.23 0.13 6.25
C VAL A 114 2.20 0.87 7.59
N LYS A 115 1.35 0.45 8.54
CA LYS A 115 1.29 1.04 9.89
C LYS A 115 2.55 0.78 10.72
N SER A 116 3.26 -0.33 10.50
CA SER A 116 4.52 -0.61 11.21
C SER A 116 5.64 0.30 10.71
N VAL A 117 5.60 0.66 9.42
CA VAL A 117 6.61 1.49 8.77
C VAL A 117 6.34 3.00 8.96
N LEU A 118 5.07 3.43 8.87
CA LEU A 118 4.68 4.84 9.07
C LEU A 118 4.56 5.19 10.56
N PRO A 119 5.43 6.05 11.09
CA PRO A 119 5.27 6.56 12.45
C PRO A 119 4.08 7.53 12.53
N PRO A 120 3.19 7.41 13.52
CA PRO A 120 2.05 8.33 13.69
C PRO A 120 2.48 9.73 14.17
N ASP A 121 3.73 9.87 14.57
CA ASP A 121 4.33 11.06 15.21
C ASP A 121 5.10 11.95 14.20
N GLU A 122 4.86 11.76 12.90
CA GLU A 122 5.46 12.55 11.82
C GLU A 122 4.36 13.20 10.97
N ALA A 123 4.51 14.48 10.64
CA ALA A 123 3.52 15.22 9.84
C ALA A 123 3.60 14.81 8.36
N LEU A 124 2.91 13.71 8.02
CA LEU A 124 2.94 13.13 6.66
C LEU A 124 2.34 14.05 5.60
N ASN A 125 1.31 14.84 5.94
CA ASN A 125 0.61 15.69 4.97
C ASN A 125 1.51 16.73 4.31
N PRO A 126 2.28 17.58 5.03
CA PRO A 126 3.22 18.48 4.38
C PRO A 126 4.43 17.74 3.80
N GLY A 127 4.98 16.74 4.51
CA GLY A 127 6.19 16.02 4.09
C GLY A 127 6.05 15.32 2.74
N LEU A 128 4.93 14.62 2.52
CA LEU A 128 4.67 13.94 1.25
C LEU A 128 4.51 14.93 0.09
N ILE A 129 3.83 16.06 0.33
CA ILE A 129 3.68 17.10 -0.70
C ILE A 129 5.05 17.66 -1.07
N TYR A 130 5.94 17.92 -0.11
CA TYR A 130 7.29 18.41 -0.41
C TYR A 130 8.13 17.40 -1.20
N VAL A 131 8.03 16.12 -0.89
CA VAL A 131 8.69 15.06 -1.66
C VAL A 131 8.17 15.02 -3.10
N LEU A 132 6.85 15.15 -3.30
CA LEU A 132 6.24 15.20 -4.63
C LEU A 132 6.68 16.45 -5.40
N VAL A 133 6.73 17.62 -4.75
CA VAL A 133 7.22 18.88 -5.34
C VAL A 133 8.69 18.75 -5.73
N ALA A 134 9.52 18.08 -4.93
CA ALA A 134 10.91 17.81 -5.27
C ALA A 134 11.03 16.93 -6.54
N GLY A 135 10.24 15.87 -6.65
CA GLY A 135 10.19 15.04 -7.86
C GLY A 135 9.73 15.82 -9.09
N LEU A 136 8.70 16.66 -8.94
CA LEU A 136 8.19 17.53 -10.01
C LEU A 136 9.26 18.56 -10.41
N SER A 137 10.01 19.09 -9.46
CA SER A 137 11.16 19.96 -9.70
C SER A 137 12.27 19.23 -10.48
N GLY A 138 12.54 17.96 -10.16
CA GLY A 138 13.45 17.11 -10.94
C GLY A 138 12.99 16.88 -12.38
N SER A 139 11.67 16.77 -12.60
CA SER A 139 11.07 16.69 -13.94
C SER A 139 11.25 17.98 -14.73
N VAL A 140 11.00 19.14 -14.10
CA VAL A 140 11.21 20.45 -14.72
C VAL A 140 12.69 20.66 -15.05
N LEU A 141 13.59 20.28 -14.14
CA LEU A 141 15.03 20.44 -14.32
C LEU A 141 15.60 19.53 -15.42
N SER A 142 15.03 18.35 -15.61
CA SER A 142 15.44 17.41 -16.65
C SER A 142 14.74 17.60 -17.99
N ARG A 143 13.82 18.58 -18.09
CA ARG A 143 13.02 18.85 -19.29
C ARG A 143 13.84 19.02 -20.56
N THR A 144 15.03 19.63 -20.47
CA THR A 144 15.92 19.94 -21.60
C THR A 144 17.12 19.00 -21.71
N ARG A 145 17.21 17.97 -20.87
CA ARG A 145 18.31 16.99 -20.89
C ARG A 145 17.95 15.74 -21.69
N SER A 146 18.96 14.89 -21.91
CA SER A 146 18.84 13.63 -22.64
C SER A 146 17.75 12.71 -22.07
N LEU A 147 17.18 11.87 -22.93
CA LEU A 147 16.07 10.94 -22.61
C LEU A 147 16.28 10.15 -21.30
N PRO A 148 17.45 9.54 -21.01
CA PRO A 148 17.65 8.79 -19.77
C PRO A 148 17.53 9.67 -18.52
N VAL A 149 18.13 10.87 -18.56
CA VAL A 149 18.10 11.81 -17.43
C VAL A 149 16.69 12.32 -17.20
N ARG A 150 15.89 12.51 -18.26
CA ARG A 150 14.49 12.93 -18.15
C ARG A 150 13.59 11.93 -17.41
N PHE A 151 13.85 10.64 -17.55
CA PHE A 151 13.09 9.61 -16.82
C PHE A 151 13.67 9.32 -15.44
N LEU A 152 14.98 9.43 -15.27
CA LEU A 152 15.65 9.13 -14.00
C LEU A 152 15.64 10.30 -13.01
N ALA A 153 15.64 11.56 -13.48
CA ALA A 153 15.73 12.71 -12.60
C ALA A 153 14.52 12.87 -11.65
N PRO A 154 13.26 12.72 -12.10
CA PRO A 154 12.11 12.80 -11.18
C PRO A 154 12.18 11.78 -10.03
N PRO A 155 12.34 10.45 -10.27
CA PRO A 155 12.41 9.49 -9.17
C PRO A 155 13.67 9.68 -8.32
N LEU A 156 14.81 10.09 -8.90
CA LEU A 156 16.02 10.36 -8.13
C LEU A 156 15.82 11.53 -7.15
N PHE A 157 15.20 12.62 -7.61
CA PHE A 157 14.88 13.76 -6.75
C PHE A 157 13.90 13.39 -5.65
N THR A 158 12.87 12.58 -5.98
CA THR A 158 11.94 12.05 -4.98
C THR A 158 12.66 11.22 -3.93
N LEU A 159 13.55 10.30 -4.34
CA LEU A 159 14.31 9.45 -3.42
C LEU A 159 15.31 10.23 -2.56
N LEU A 160 15.90 11.30 -3.09
CA LEU A 160 16.78 12.19 -2.33
C LEU A 160 16.01 13.06 -1.32
N ALA A 161 14.83 13.54 -1.70
CA ALA A 161 13.98 14.37 -0.85
C ALA A 161 13.29 13.56 0.26
N PHE A 162 13.04 12.27 0.04
CA PHE A 162 12.37 11.38 0.98
C PHE A 162 13.02 11.33 2.39
N PRO A 163 14.33 11.05 2.55
CA PRO A 163 14.99 11.09 3.85
C PRO A 163 15.11 12.50 4.44
N TYR A 164 15.01 13.54 3.62
CA TYR A 164 15.08 14.93 4.09
C TYR A 164 13.76 15.39 4.73
N PHE A 165 12.62 15.13 4.07
CA PHE A 165 11.30 15.56 4.56
C PHE A 165 10.62 14.54 5.48
N LEU A 166 10.99 13.26 5.38
CA LEU A 166 10.41 12.16 6.16
C LEU A 166 11.52 11.29 6.79
N PRO A 167 12.35 11.83 7.70
CA PRO A 167 13.48 11.11 8.27
C PRO A 167 13.07 9.85 9.06
N LYS A 168 12.00 9.90 9.86
CA LYS A 168 11.58 8.75 10.68
C LYS A 168 11.02 7.63 9.79
N THR A 169 10.13 7.98 8.87
CA THR A 169 9.58 7.03 7.88
C THR A 169 10.70 6.40 7.04
N SER A 170 11.65 7.20 6.56
CA SER A 170 12.78 6.69 5.75
C SER A 170 13.65 5.70 6.51
N HIS A 171 13.92 5.95 7.80
CA HIS A 171 14.66 5.01 8.64
C HIS A 171 13.91 3.69 8.82
N ASN A 172 12.60 3.75 9.09
CA ASN A 172 11.76 2.56 9.25
C ASN A 172 11.67 1.74 7.96
N VAL A 173 11.47 2.38 6.80
CA VAL A 173 11.47 1.73 5.49
C VAL A 173 12.80 1.03 5.25
N ARG A 174 13.92 1.71 5.51
CA ARG A 174 15.27 1.14 5.31
C ARG A 174 15.52 -0.06 6.22
N LYS A 175 15.12 0.03 7.49
CA LYS A 175 15.19 -1.08 8.45
C LYS A 175 14.32 -2.25 8.03
N TYR A 176 13.11 -1.99 7.53
CA TYR A 176 12.23 -3.03 7.01
C TYR A 176 12.83 -3.74 5.80
N LEU A 177 13.37 -2.99 4.83
CA LEU A 177 14.04 -3.55 3.66
C LEU A 177 15.25 -4.40 4.05
N SER A 178 16.10 -3.91 4.96
CA SER A 178 17.23 -4.68 5.50
C SER A 178 16.76 -5.98 6.17
N ASN A 179 15.75 -5.93 7.05
CA ASN A 179 15.20 -7.15 7.66
C ASN A 179 14.62 -8.14 6.63
N LEU A 180 14.10 -7.64 5.51
CA LEU A 180 13.54 -8.47 4.45
C LEU A 180 14.65 -9.10 3.61
N GLU A 181 15.68 -8.34 3.30
CA GLU A 181 16.91 -8.79 2.63
C GLU A 181 17.61 -9.87 3.48
N ASP A 182 17.77 -9.67 4.79
CA ASP A 182 18.38 -10.66 5.69
C ASP A 182 17.61 -11.99 5.72
N LYS A 183 16.28 -11.93 5.67
CA LYS A 183 15.41 -13.12 5.74
C LYS A 183 15.39 -13.94 4.45
N HIS A 184 15.40 -13.27 3.29
CA HIS A 184 15.19 -13.94 2.00
C HIS A 184 16.46 -14.06 1.15
N PHE A 185 17.41 -13.13 1.32
CA PHE A 185 18.61 -13.00 0.49
C PHE A 185 19.86 -12.61 1.33
N PRO A 186 20.33 -13.48 2.24
CA PRO A 186 21.42 -13.14 3.17
C PRO A 186 22.75 -12.81 2.46
N GLU A 187 23.04 -13.43 1.32
CA GLU A 187 24.24 -13.09 0.53
C GLU A 187 24.19 -11.68 -0.07
N PHE A 188 22.99 -11.21 -0.43
CA PHE A 188 22.81 -9.88 -0.98
C PHE A 188 22.92 -8.82 0.12
N ALA A 189 22.32 -9.09 1.29
CA ALA A 189 22.40 -8.21 2.45
C ALA A 189 23.85 -7.93 2.87
N ALA A 190 24.69 -8.97 2.96
CA ALA A 190 26.11 -8.80 3.31
C ALA A 190 26.88 -7.92 2.30
N ARG A 191 26.57 -8.02 1.01
CA ARG A 191 27.18 -7.15 -0.02
C ARG A 191 26.66 -5.72 0.04
N HIS A 192 25.36 -5.55 0.28
CA HIS A 192 24.73 -4.25 0.44
C HIS A 192 25.33 -3.51 1.64
N ASP A 193 25.47 -4.17 2.79
CA ASP A 193 26.08 -3.61 3.99
C ASP A 193 27.54 -3.22 3.76
N HIS A 194 28.33 -4.09 3.12
CA HIS A 194 29.71 -3.77 2.78
C HIS A 194 29.80 -2.54 1.86
N PHE A 195 28.93 -2.45 0.84
CA PHE A 195 28.88 -1.32 -0.08
C PHE A 195 28.48 -0.02 0.64
N VAL A 196 27.48 -0.07 1.50
CA VAL A 196 27.01 1.10 2.27
C VAL A 196 28.09 1.57 3.23
N GLN A 197 28.71 0.66 3.99
CA GLN A 197 29.80 1.00 4.92
C GLN A 197 30.99 1.60 4.18
N THR A 198 31.38 1.00 3.05
CA THR A 198 32.46 1.52 2.20
C THR A 198 32.12 2.91 1.66
N GLY A 199 30.88 3.13 1.21
CA GLY A 199 30.43 4.41 0.70
C GLY A 199 30.42 5.50 1.77
N VAL A 200 29.91 5.21 2.97
CA VAL A 200 29.89 6.15 4.10
C VAL A 200 31.32 6.50 4.54
N ALA A 201 32.22 5.53 4.62
CA ALA A 201 33.62 5.77 4.97
C ALA A 201 34.33 6.65 3.93
N HIS A 202 34.14 6.39 2.63
CA HIS A 202 34.73 7.21 1.58
C HIS A 202 34.10 8.60 1.50
N TRP A 203 32.82 8.75 1.81
CA TRP A 203 32.16 10.05 1.87
C TRP A 203 32.72 10.90 3.00
N GLY A 204 32.92 10.33 4.19
CA GLY A 204 33.58 11.01 5.31
C GLY A 204 35.02 11.43 4.96
N MET A 205 35.78 10.54 4.32
CA MET A 205 37.13 10.85 3.85
C MET A 205 37.16 11.95 2.78
N LEU A 206 36.21 11.93 1.84
CA LEU A 206 36.09 12.96 0.81
C LEU A 206 35.74 14.31 1.42
N TRP A 207 34.85 14.34 2.42
CA TRP A 207 34.48 15.57 3.10
C TRP A 207 35.68 16.18 3.85
N GLY A 208 36.42 15.35 4.59
CA GLY A 208 37.67 15.78 5.22
C GLY A 208 38.68 16.33 4.21
N ARG A 209 38.85 15.66 3.05
CA ARG A 209 39.73 16.16 1.98
C ARG A 209 39.30 17.49 1.38
N ILE A 210 38.01 17.79 1.33
CA ILE A 210 37.52 19.09 0.84
C ILE A 210 37.84 20.18 1.85
N GLU A 211 37.70 19.89 3.14
CA GLU A 211 38.06 20.81 4.22
C GLU A 211 39.58 21.09 4.22
N ASP A 212 40.40 20.04 4.18
CA ASP A 212 41.86 20.13 4.08
C ASP A 212 42.29 20.89 2.82
N ALA A 213 41.68 20.60 1.66
CA ALA A 213 41.97 21.30 0.41
C ALA A 213 41.57 22.79 0.45
N THR A 214 40.62 23.17 1.29
CA THR A 214 40.23 24.57 1.48
C THR A 214 41.29 25.32 2.29
N GLU A 215 41.90 24.67 3.29
CA GLU A 215 43.05 25.21 4.02
C GLU A 215 44.28 25.34 3.11
N ASP A 216 44.59 24.30 2.34
CA ASP A 216 45.68 24.31 1.34
C ASP A 216 45.47 25.38 0.26
N ALA A 217 44.23 25.61 -0.18
CA ALA A 217 43.89 26.65 -1.14
C ALA A 217 44.15 28.06 -0.59
N ARG A 218 43.91 28.27 0.71
CA ARG A 218 44.20 29.54 1.39
C ARG A 218 45.71 29.79 1.44
N GLU A 219 46.48 28.77 1.79
CA GLU A 219 47.94 28.86 1.80
C GLU A 219 48.55 29.08 0.40
N TRP A 220 48.02 28.39 -0.62
CA TRP A 220 48.44 28.58 -2.00
C TRP A 220 48.10 29.99 -2.50
N GLY A 221 46.92 30.53 -2.14
CA GLY A 221 46.52 31.89 -2.47
C GLY A 221 47.52 32.93 -1.96
N HIS A 222 47.97 32.81 -0.71
CA HIS A 222 49.00 33.70 -0.16
C HIS A 222 50.35 33.58 -0.89
N ARG A 223 50.78 32.34 -1.21
CA ARG A 223 52.03 32.10 -1.96
C ARG A 223 51.96 32.60 -3.41
N ALA A 224 50.79 32.50 -4.05
CA ALA A 224 50.57 33.01 -5.40
C ALA A 224 50.63 34.55 -5.44
N VAL A 225 49.99 35.21 -4.48
CA VAL A 225 50.06 36.67 -4.34
C VAL A 225 51.50 37.13 -4.10
N GLU A 226 52.26 36.42 -3.27
CA GLU A 226 53.68 36.72 -3.01
C GLU A 226 54.56 36.49 -4.25
N GLY A 227 54.31 35.44 -5.05
CA GLY A 227 55.02 35.19 -6.30
C GLY A 227 54.75 36.25 -7.38
N VAL A 228 53.52 36.74 -7.47
CA VAL A 228 53.16 37.86 -8.35
C VAL A 228 53.80 39.16 -7.85
N GLU A 229 53.81 39.42 -6.54
CA GLU A 229 54.47 40.59 -5.95
C GLU A 229 55.98 40.59 -6.21
N ARG A 230 56.66 39.43 -6.12
CA ARG A 230 58.09 39.30 -6.41
C ARG A 230 58.45 39.48 -7.88
N THR A 231 57.56 39.09 -8.80
CA THR A 231 57.81 39.16 -10.25
C THR A 231 57.37 40.49 -10.87
N THR A 232 56.30 41.08 -10.34
CA THR A 232 55.72 42.34 -10.87
C THR A 232 56.09 43.56 -10.03
N GLY A 233 56.62 43.38 -8.82
CA GLY A 233 56.94 44.46 -7.89
C GLY A 233 55.70 45.15 -7.28
N LEU A 234 54.49 44.68 -7.59
CA LEU A 234 53.23 45.27 -7.14
C LEU A 234 52.85 44.72 -5.76
N ARG A 235 52.62 45.62 -4.78
CA ARG A 235 52.24 45.30 -3.39
C ARG A 235 50.78 44.85 -3.25
N LEU A 236 50.45 43.74 -3.89
CA LEU A 236 49.10 43.17 -3.89
C LEU A 236 48.71 42.63 -2.50
N GLY A 237 49.67 42.12 -1.71
CA GLY A 237 49.40 41.69 -0.34
C GLY A 237 48.94 42.83 0.59
N GLU A 238 49.49 44.03 0.42
CA GLU A 238 49.11 45.21 1.20
C GLU A 238 47.70 45.72 0.81
N ALA A 239 47.35 45.64 -0.47
CA ALA A 239 46.03 46.03 -0.95
C ALA A 239 44.94 45.07 -0.44
N VAL A 240 45.18 43.75 -0.50
CA VAL A 240 44.24 42.73 0.00
C VAL A 240 44.03 42.85 1.51
N SER A 241 45.11 43.04 2.28
CA SER A 241 45.01 43.18 3.75
C SER A 241 44.32 44.48 4.19
N LYS A 242 44.38 45.56 3.42
CA LYS A 242 43.59 46.78 3.67
C LYS A 242 42.09 46.54 3.45
N VAL A 243 41.73 45.84 2.38
CA VAL A 243 40.33 45.48 2.08
C VAL A 243 39.77 44.54 3.15
N GLU A 244 40.57 43.58 3.62
CA GLU A 244 40.16 42.65 4.68
C GLU A 244 39.90 43.39 6.00
N LYS A 245 40.77 44.33 6.39
CA LYS A 245 40.57 45.20 7.57
C LYS A 245 39.37 46.13 7.44
N GLU A 246 39.08 46.65 6.25
CA GLU A 246 37.87 47.44 6.02
C GLU A 246 36.60 46.59 6.14
N LYS A 247 36.61 45.38 5.59
CA LYS A 247 35.50 44.42 5.73
C LYS A 247 35.26 44.05 7.19
N GLU A 248 36.32 43.77 7.96
CA GLU A 248 36.21 43.51 9.40
C GLU A 248 35.60 44.69 10.15
N ARG A 249 36.02 45.94 9.84
CA ARG A 249 35.43 47.14 10.43
C ARG A 249 33.96 47.32 10.08
N LEU A 250 33.55 46.99 8.85
CA LEU A 250 32.15 47.05 8.42
C LEU A 250 31.31 45.98 9.14
N VAL A 251 31.84 44.75 9.28
CA VAL A 251 31.17 43.68 10.03
C VAL A 251 31.07 44.02 11.51
N GLU A 252 32.10 44.61 12.11
CA GLU A 252 32.08 45.09 13.50
C GLU A 252 31.04 46.22 13.66
N GLN A 253 30.96 47.14 12.70
CA GLN A 253 29.98 48.21 12.67
C GLN A 253 28.54 47.66 12.51
N GLU A 254 28.33 46.64 11.68
CA GLU A 254 27.04 45.96 11.54
C GLU A 254 26.66 45.18 12.80
N ARG A 255 27.62 44.52 13.45
CA ARG A 255 27.41 43.86 14.74
C ARG A 255 27.06 44.86 15.84
N GLN A 256 27.76 45.99 15.90
CA GLN A 256 27.46 47.06 16.84
C GLN A 256 26.09 47.70 16.56
N ARG A 257 25.70 47.85 15.28
CA ARG A 257 24.35 48.28 14.90
C ARG A 257 23.29 47.25 15.29
N ALA A 258 23.55 45.96 15.11
CA ALA A 258 22.63 44.88 15.48
C ALA A 258 22.46 44.76 17.01
N VAL A 259 23.50 45.04 17.79
CA VAL A 259 23.45 45.09 19.27
C VAL A 259 22.81 46.38 19.79
N ALA A 260 22.95 47.50 19.05
CA ALA A 260 22.38 48.79 19.41
C ALA A 260 20.90 48.95 19.03
N VAL A 261 20.28 48.00 18.32
CA VAL A 261 18.82 47.94 18.16
C VAL A 261 18.25 47.24 19.40
N PRO A 262 17.67 47.95 20.39
CA PRO A 262 17.02 47.30 21.51
C PRO A 262 15.88 46.43 20.96
N ALA A 263 15.83 45.17 21.39
CA ALA A 263 14.71 44.28 21.11
C ALA A 263 13.41 44.98 21.53
N GLN A 264 12.68 45.53 20.57
CA GLN A 264 11.36 46.09 20.80
C GLN A 264 10.48 44.92 21.25
N LYS A 265 10.16 44.88 22.55
CA LYS A 265 9.13 43.98 23.08
C LYS A 265 7.80 44.46 22.54
N TYR A 266 7.30 43.77 21.53
CA TYR A 266 5.92 43.92 21.09
C TYR A 266 5.04 43.10 22.04
N GLU A 267 4.25 43.77 22.87
CA GLU A 267 3.10 43.12 23.51
C GLU A 267 1.93 43.11 22.53
N THR A 268 1.33 41.94 22.32
CA THR A 268 0.10 41.80 21.55
C THR A 268 -1.05 42.44 22.32
N VAL A 269 -1.35 43.71 22.02
CA VAL A 269 -2.46 44.44 22.63
C VAL A 269 -3.78 44.03 21.96
N GLY A 270 -4.27 42.85 22.31
CA GLY A 270 -5.65 42.42 22.05
C GLY A 270 -5.87 41.59 20.79
N TYR A 271 -6.77 40.61 20.91
CA TYR A 271 -7.35 39.85 19.82
C TYR A 271 -8.58 40.60 19.30
N VAL A 272 -8.49 41.15 18.09
CA VAL A 272 -9.65 41.63 17.35
C VAL A 272 -10.20 40.45 16.55
N VAL A 273 -11.32 39.90 17.02
CA VAL A 273 -12.18 39.03 16.23
C VAL A 273 -12.86 39.95 15.21
N GLU A 274 -12.41 39.95 13.96
CA GLU A 274 -13.24 39.97 12.75
C GLU A 274 -12.41 40.05 11.45
N GLN A 275 -12.98 39.46 10.40
CA GLN A 275 -12.35 39.05 9.15
C GLN A 275 -12.06 40.22 8.18
N LYS A 276 -10.78 40.61 7.99
CA LYS A 276 -10.12 40.98 6.69
C LYS A 276 -8.77 41.71 6.91
N PRO A 277 -7.76 41.55 6.04
CA PRO A 277 -6.39 42.00 6.33
C PRO A 277 -6.06 43.34 5.66
N VAL A 278 -5.64 44.37 6.41
CA VAL A 278 -4.73 45.43 5.89
C VAL A 278 -3.90 46.04 7.04
N ALA A 279 -2.58 45.97 6.86
CA ALA A 279 -1.49 46.79 7.41
C ALA A 279 -1.42 47.06 8.94
N GLU A 280 -0.44 46.42 9.57
CA GLU A 280 0.14 46.79 10.86
C GLU A 280 0.85 48.16 10.75
N ILE A 281 0.36 49.19 11.43
CA ILE A 281 1.04 50.49 11.54
C ILE A 281 1.78 50.51 12.88
N VAL A 282 3.09 50.33 12.84
CA VAL A 282 3.99 50.42 14.00
C VAL A 282 4.47 51.86 14.13
N ALA A 283 4.12 52.53 15.24
CA ALA A 283 4.66 53.85 15.59
C ALA A 283 5.60 53.72 16.81
N PRO A 284 6.85 54.24 16.77
CA PRO A 284 7.74 54.23 17.93
C PRO A 284 7.40 55.37 18.90
N MET A 285 7.32 55.08 20.21
CA MET A 285 7.21 56.09 21.26
C MET A 285 8.60 56.52 21.78
N GLU A 286 8.81 57.83 21.92
CA GLU A 286 9.98 58.42 22.59
C GLU A 286 9.90 58.23 24.11
N PRO A 287 11.03 57.94 24.81
CA PRO A 287 11.04 57.73 26.26
C PRO A 287 10.91 59.05 27.07
N PRO A 288 10.37 58.98 28.30
CA PRO A 288 10.02 60.17 29.08
C PRO A 288 11.25 60.87 29.67
N LYS A 289 11.30 62.21 29.54
CA LYS A 289 12.30 63.07 30.20
C LYS A 289 12.12 63.09 31.72
N GLU A 290 13.13 62.62 32.45
CA GLU A 290 13.26 62.84 33.90
C GLU A 290 13.35 64.34 34.22
N LYS A 291 12.46 64.84 35.09
CA LYS A 291 12.57 66.16 35.70
C LYS A 291 13.53 66.09 36.88
N LYS A 292 14.68 66.77 36.80
CA LYS A 292 15.50 67.11 37.96
C LYS A 292 14.74 68.14 38.82
N LEU A 293 14.41 67.76 40.05
CA LEU A 293 14.10 68.70 41.12
C LEU A 293 15.40 69.01 41.88
N VAL A 294 15.55 70.28 42.23
CA VAL A 294 16.66 70.94 42.94
C VAL A 294 17.00 70.23 44.25
#